data_AF-A2BZ18-F1
#
_entry.id   AF-A2BZ18-F1
#
_cell.length_a   1.000
_cell.length_b   1.000
_cell.length_c   1.000
_cell.angle_alpha   90.00
_cell.angle_beta   90.00
_cell.angle_gamma   90.00
#
_symmetry.space_group_name_H-M   'P 1'
#
loop_
_entity.id
_entity.type
_entity.pdbx_description
1 polymer ?
#
loop_
_entity_poly.entity_id
_entity_poly.type
_entity_poly.pdbx_seq_one_letter_code
_entity_poly.pdbx_strand_id
1 'polypeptide(L)'
;MIKNMIKNICLIGFALIGPITLPAGGIQRNLNEYNVLNNSKEIILNGSCSLYSYPRTHAKKLMVLNSGESLSILRKWVVNERDVWARVELATNRFIDHPNKTTKGWIKM
;
A
#
# COMPACT_ATOMS: atom_id res chain seq x y z
N MET A 1 13.32 2.61 -55.87
CA MET A 1 12.02 3.23 -55.51
C MET A 1 11.13 2.33 -54.64
N ILE A 2 11.06 1.03 -54.93
CA ILE A 2 10.25 0.02 -54.19
C ILE A 2 10.55 -0.07 -52.69
N LYS A 3 11.82 0.05 -52.26
CA LYS A 3 12.19 -0.02 -50.82
C LYS A 3 11.54 1.08 -49.98
N ASN A 4 11.41 2.30 -50.53
CA ASN A 4 10.75 3.41 -49.84
C ASN A 4 9.24 3.22 -49.79
N MET A 5 8.64 2.63 -50.82
CA MET A 5 7.23 2.27 -50.83
C MET A 5 6.91 1.21 -49.79
N ILE A 6 7.71 0.14 -49.72
CA ILE A 6 7.56 -0.92 -48.69
C ILE A 6 7.76 -0.35 -47.29
N LYS A 7 8.78 0.50 -47.08
CA LYS A 7 9.03 1.17 -45.80
C LYS A 7 7.82 2.01 -45.35
N ASN A 8 7.25 2.80 -46.26
CA ASN A 8 6.09 3.63 -45.95
C ASN A 8 4.85 2.78 -45.64
N ILE A 9 4.61 1.71 -46.40
CA ILE A 9 3.49 0.79 -46.16
C ILE A 9 3.65 0.07 -44.81
N CYS A 10 4.85 -0.41 -44.47
CA CYS A 10 5.12 -1.02 -43.18
C CYS A 10 4.93 -0.03 -42.02
N LEU A 11 5.37 1.21 -42.18
CA LEU A 11 5.24 2.25 -41.15
C LEU A 11 3.77 2.59 -40.89
N ILE A 12 2.97 2.70 -41.96
CA ILE A 12 1.54 2.97 -41.89
C ILE A 12 0.80 1.77 -41.28
N GLY A 13 1.14 0.53 -41.65
CA GLY A 13 0.55 -0.68 -41.08
C GLY A 13 0.78 -0.80 -39.57
N PHE A 14 1.99 -0.54 -39.10
CA PHE A 14 2.31 -0.53 -37.67
C PHE A 14 1.58 0.58 -36.91
N ALA A 15 1.49 1.78 -37.49
CA ALA A 15 0.78 2.90 -36.88
C ALA A 15 -0.74 2.65 -36.76
N LEU A 16 -1.32 1.89 -37.70
CA LEU A 16 -2.76 1.61 -37.72
C LEU A 16 -3.15 0.44 -36.81
N ILE A 17 -2.33 -0.62 -36.75
CA ILE A 17 -2.64 -1.85 -36.00
C ILE A 17 -2.04 -1.86 -34.58
N GLY A 18 -0.92 -1.17 -34.37
CA GLY A 18 -0.27 -1.05 -33.07
C GLY A 18 -1.22 -0.58 -31.96
N PRO A 19 -1.95 0.54 -32.13
CA PRO A 19 -2.82 1.08 -31.08
C PRO A 19 -4.01 0.18 -30.71
N ILE A 20 -4.43 -0.71 -31.60
CA ILE A 20 -5.58 -1.62 -31.40
C ILE A 20 -5.15 -2.89 -30.67
N THR A 21 -3.91 -3.32 -30.87
CA THR A 21 -3.36 -4.57 -30.31
C THR A 21 -2.57 -4.36 -29.03
N LEU A 22 -2.06 -3.14 -28.79
CA LEU A 22 -1.51 -2.75 -27.51
C LEU A 22 -2.66 -2.62 -26.50
N PRO A 23 -2.65 -3.39 -25.39
CA PRO A 23 -3.61 -3.17 -24.32
C PRO A 23 -3.45 -1.72 -23.87
N ALA A 24 -4.43 -0.87 -24.18
CA ALA A 24 -4.50 0.48 -23.65
C ALA A 24 -4.30 0.34 -22.14
N GLY A 25 -3.18 0.88 -21.63
CA GLY A 25 -2.53 0.54 -20.37
C GLY A 25 -3.43 0.50 -19.13
N GLY A 26 -4.32 -0.48 -19.08
CA GLY A 26 -5.05 -0.91 -17.93
C GLY A 26 -4.10 -1.81 -17.17
N ILE A 27 -3.24 -1.19 -16.37
CA ILE A 27 -2.80 -1.86 -15.15
C ILE A 27 -4.09 -2.12 -14.36
N GLN A 28 -4.68 -3.28 -14.58
CA GLN A 28 -5.54 -3.89 -13.58
C GLN A 28 -4.57 -4.35 -12.50
N ARG A 29 -4.24 -3.43 -11.58
CA ARG A 29 -3.76 -3.84 -10.27
C ARG A 29 -4.82 -4.80 -9.77
N ASN A 30 -4.43 -6.06 -9.65
CA ASN A 30 -5.31 -7.08 -9.15
C ASN A 30 -5.70 -6.68 -7.72
N LEU A 31 -6.89 -6.08 -7.56
CA LEU A 31 -7.43 -5.71 -6.25
C LEU A 31 -7.70 -6.97 -5.41
N ASN A 32 -7.58 -8.17 -5.98
CA ASN A 32 -7.65 -9.43 -5.23
C ASN A 32 -6.42 -9.65 -4.32
N GLU A 33 -5.29 -8.95 -4.52
CA GLU A 33 -4.24 -8.90 -3.47
C GLU A 33 -4.72 -8.16 -2.21
N TYR A 34 -5.75 -7.31 -2.34
CA TYR A 34 -6.42 -6.70 -1.19
C TYR A 34 -7.54 -7.57 -0.62
N ASN A 35 -7.94 -8.68 -1.25
CA ASN A 35 -9.02 -9.54 -0.70
C ASN A 35 -8.63 -10.36 0.54
N VAL A 36 -7.42 -10.16 1.07
CA VAL A 36 -7.10 -10.44 2.49
C VAL A 36 -7.58 -9.29 3.41
N LEU A 37 -8.60 -8.52 2.99
CA LEU A 37 -9.29 -7.49 3.78
C LEU A 37 -10.53 -7.98 4.52
N ASN A 38 -10.91 -9.25 4.35
CA ASN A 38 -12.25 -9.70 4.74
C ASN A 38 -12.32 -10.42 6.08
N ASN A 39 -11.27 -10.42 6.89
CA ASN A 39 -11.33 -10.85 8.28
C ASN A 39 -10.94 -9.65 9.14
N SER A 40 -11.85 -9.22 10.02
CA SER A 40 -11.77 -8.03 10.87
C SER A 40 -10.33 -7.59 11.15
N LYS A 41 -9.86 -6.54 10.46
CA LYS A 41 -8.48 -6.06 10.57
C LYS A 41 -8.20 -5.33 11.88
N GLU A 42 -9.05 -5.49 12.88
CA GLU A 42 -8.90 -4.87 14.17
C GLU A 42 -8.09 -5.80 15.08
N ILE A 43 -7.02 -5.24 15.64
CA ILE A 43 -6.22 -5.89 16.67
C ILE A 43 -6.34 -5.08 17.95
N ILE A 44 -6.41 -5.79 19.07
CA ILE A 44 -6.30 -5.18 20.39
C ILE A 44 -4.86 -5.35 20.84
N LEU A 45 -4.21 -4.25 21.19
CA LEU A 45 -2.87 -4.31 21.76
C LEU A 45 -2.91 -4.98 23.13
N ASN A 46 -2.15 -6.05 23.31
CA ASN A 46 -2.00 -6.71 24.61
C ASN A 46 -0.92 -6.03 25.51
N GLY A 47 -0.21 -5.04 24.98
CA GLY A 47 0.88 -4.36 25.68
C GLY A 47 1.18 -3.00 25.08
N SER A 48 1.95 -2.19 25.80
CA SER A 48 2.36 -0.87 25.32
C SER A 48 3.34 -1.00 24.15
N CYS A 49 3.07 -0.31 23.05
CA CYS A 49 3.94 -0.30 21.86
C CYS A 49 4.12 1.13 21.35
N SER A 50 5.15 1.39 20.55
CA SER A 50 5.34 2.69 19.91
C SER A 50 4.89 2.66 18.46
N LEU A 51 4.21 3.72 18.03
CA LEU A 51 3.88 4.00 16.65
C LEU A 51 5.07 4.71 15.98
N TYR A 52 5.53 4.21 14.85
CA TYR A 52 6.69 4.72 14.10
C TYR A 52 6.25 5.36 12.78
N SER A 53 7.03 6.31 12.28
CA SER A 53 6.75 6.97 10.99
C SER A 53 7.01 6.09 9.77
N TYR A 54 7.95 5.13 9.86
CA TYR A 54 8.30 4.19 8.79
C TYR A 54 8.79 2.86 9.39
N PRO A 55 8.80 1.74 8.63
CA PRO A 55 9.05 0.40 9.16
C PRO A 55 10.56 0.14 9.38
N ARG A 56 11.16 0.82 10.36
CA ARG A 56 12.52 0.58 10.86
C ARG A 56 12.61 0.87 12.35
N THR A 57 13.53 0.18 13.03
CA THR A 57 13.78 0.30 14.47
C THR A 57 14.23 1.71 14.90
N HIS A 58 14.99 2.40 14.04
CA HIS A 58 15.48 3.77 14.28
C HIS A 58 14.53 4.87 13.78
N ALA A 59 13.31 4.51 13.37
CA ALA A 59 12.34 5.49 12.90
C ALA A 59 11.86 6.42 14.02
N LYS A 60 11.41 7.62 13.65
CA LYS A 60 10.83 8.58 14.59
C LYS A 60 9.59 7.97 15.22
N LYS A 61 9.58 7.89 16.56
CA LYS A 61 8.38 7.53 17.33
C LYS A 61 7.38 8.68 17.25
N LEU A 62 6.19 8.38 16.74
CA LEU A 62 5.08 9.31 16.59
C LEU A 62 4.25 9.39 17.87
N MET A 63 3.96 8.24 18.48
CA MET A 63 3.08 8.12 19.63
C MET A 63 3.36 6.82 20.37
N VAL A 64 3.10 6.79 21.68
CA VAL A 64 3.05 5.55 22.46
C VAL A 64 1.60 5.10 22.58
N LEU A 65 1.36 3.85 22.22
CA LEU A 65 0.09 3.15 22.30
C LEU A 65 0.07 2.35 23.60
N ASN A 66 -1.06 2.36 24.29
CA ASN A 66 -1.24 1.61 25.53
C ASN A 66 -1.86 0.23 25.26
N SER A 67 -1.79 -0.65 26.26
CA SER A 67 -2.55 -1.91 26.23
C SER A 67 -4.07 -1.63 26.19
N GLY A 68 -4.82 -2.46 25.50
CA GLY A 68 -6.28 -2.34 25.32
C GLY A 68 -6.72 -1.43 24.17
N GLU A 69 -5.79 -0.76 23.47
CA GLU A 69 -6.17 0.05 22.30
C GLU A 69 -6.50 -0.81 21.09
N SER A 70 -7.61 -0.48 20.42
CA SER A 70 -8.01 -1.10 19.15
C SER A 70 -7.36 -0.38 17.98
N LEU A 71 -6.72 -1.15 17.10
CA LEU A 71 -6.02 -0.68 15.92
C LEU A 71 -6.51 -1.44 14.68
N SER A 72 -6.75 -0.74 13.59
CA SER A 72 -7.03 -1.35 12.30
C SER A 72 -5.73 -1.52 11.51
N ILE A 73 -5.37 -2.76 11.14
CA ILE A 73 -4.22 -3.05 10.28
C ILE A 73 -4.55 -2.59 8.85
N LEU A 74 -3.78 -1.67 8.31
CA LEU A 74 -3.91 -1.24 6.91
C LEU A 74 -3.10 -2.14 5.99
N ARG A 75 -1.84 -2.40 6.35
CA ARG A 75 -0.88 -3.14 5.52
C ARG A 75 0.15 -3.87 6.39
N LYS A 76 0.60 -5.04 5.93
CA LYS A 76 1.76 -5.75 6.48
C LYS A 76 2.98 -5.53 5.59
N TRP A 77 4.15 -5.38 6.20
CA TRP A 77 5.44 -5.27 5.55
C TRP A 77 6.40 -6.26 6.19
N VAL A 78 6.85 -7.25 5.44
CA VAL A 78 7.77 -8.29 5.93
C VAL A 78 9.10 -8.07 5.24
N VAL A 79 10.14 -7.77 6.02
CA VAL A 79 11.51 -7.75 5.49
C VAL A 79 12.12 -9.14 5.59
N ASN A 80 12.05 -9.73 6.78
CA ASN A 80 12.51 -11.07 7.14
C ASN A 80 11.58 -11.67 8.19
N GLU A 81 11.75 -12.95 8.56
CA GLU A 81 10.95 -13.62 9.61
C GLU A 81 10.93 -12.87 10.96
N ARG A 82 11.99 -12.13 11.28
CA ARG A 82 12.13 -11.35 12.53
C ARG A 82 11.78 -9.87 12.40
N ASP A 83 11.59 -9.37 11.18
CA ASP A 83 11.33 -7.96 10.91
C ASP A 83 10.01 -7.82 10.13
N VAL A 84 8.94 -8.04 10.89
CA VAL A 84 7.56 -7.87 10.46
C VAL A 84 7.05 -6.55 11.02
N TRP A 85 6.49 -5.74 10.13
CA TRP A 85 5.90 -4.46 10.45
C TRP A 85 4.46 -4.43 9.97
N ALA A 86 3.60 -3.77 10.72
CA ALA A 86 2.24 -3.49 10.30
C ALA A 86 1.99 -1.99 10.33
N ARG A 87 1.47 -1.47 9.22
CA ARG A 87 0.89 -0.14 9.18
C ARG A 87 -0.49 -0.24 9.79
N VAL A 88 -0.72 0.53 10.84
CA VAL A 88 -1.96 0.54 11.62
C VAL A 88 -2.58 1.93 11.64
N GLU A 89 -3.89 1.96 11.81
CA GLU A 89 -4.70 3.14 12.05
C GLU A 89 -5.41 2.97 13.40
N LEU A 90 -5.36 4.00 14.24
CA LEU A 90 -6.09 4.02 15.51
C LEU A 90 -7.61 4.03 15.25
N ALA A 91 -8.34 3.16 15.94
CA ALA A 91 -9.80 3.21 15.93
C ALA A 91 -10.26 4.58 16.46
N THR A 92 -11.25 5.16 15.78
CA THR A 92 -11.59 6.58 15.73
C THR A 92 -11.96 7.28 17.05
N ASN A 93 -11.91 6.59 18.20
CA ASN A 93 -12.34 7.13 19.49
C ASN A 93 -11.47 8.32 19.99
N ARG A 94 -10.24 8.47 19.48
CA ARG A 94 -9.36 9.61 19.81
C ARG A 94 -9.49 10.84 18.91
N PHE A 95 -10.27 10.77 17.81
CA PHE A 95 -10.42 11.91 16.90
C PHE A 95 -11.09 13.11 17.56
N ILE A 96 -11.93 12.86 18.56
CA ILE A 96 -12.69 13.90 19.27
C ILE A 96 -11.75 14.79 20.09
N ASP A 97 -10.67 14.23 20.64
CA ASP A 97 -9.78 14.99 21.52
C ASP A 97 -8.77 15.86 20.76
N HIS A 98 -8.27 15.42 19.60
CA HIS A 98 -7.20 16.11 18.89
C HIS A 98 -7.22 15.85 17.35
N PRO A 99 -7.93 16.65 16.55
CA PRO A 99 -8.11 16.42 15.12
C PRO A 99 -6.81 16.52 14.29
N ASN A 100 -5.74 17.12 14.84
CA ASN A 100 -4.47 17.33 14.15
C ASN A 100 -3.37 16.31 14.53
N LYS A 101 -3.71 15.26 15.30
CA LYS A 101 -2.73 14.22 15.67
C LYS A 101 -2.69 13.12 14.63
N THR A 102 -1.49 12.62 14.35
CA THR A 102 -1.29 11.50 13.41
C THR A 102 -1.91 10.23 13.97
N THR A 103 -2.95 9.72 13.31
CA THR A 103 -3.66 8.48 13.71
C THR A 103 -3.12 7.21 13.05
N LYS A 104 -2.17 7.37 12.12
CA LYS A 104 -1.59 6.30 11.30
C LYS A 104 -0.10 6.16 11.54
N GLY A 105 0.39 4.93 11.57
CA GLY A 105 1.82 4.69 11.60
C GLY A 105 2.16 3.22 11.57
N TRP A 106 3.40 2.89 11.88
CA TRP A 106 3.93 1.54 11.81
C TRP A 106 4.17 0.99 13.21
N ILE A 107 3.78 -0.25 13.45
CA ILE A 107 4.15 -1.01 14.64
C ILE A 107 5.02 -2.18 14.22
N LYS A 108 5.94 -2.56 15.10
CA LYS A 108 6.65 -3.84 14.98
C LYS A 108 5.76 -4.94 15.57
N MET A 109 5.60 -6.03 14.82
CA MET A 109 4.84 -7.22 15.24
C MET A 109 5.75 -8.24 15.91
#